data_AF-A0A838DB33-F1
#
_entry.id   AF-A0A838DB33-F1
#
_cell.length_a   1.000
_cell.length_b   1.000
_cell.length_c   1.000
_cell.angle_alpha   90.00
_cell.angle_beta   90.00
_cell.angle_gamma   90.00
#
_symmetry.space_group_name_H-M   'P 1'
#
loop_
_entity.id
_entity.type
_entity.pdbx_description
1 polymer ?
#
loop_
_entity_poly.entity_id
_entity_poly.type
_entity_poly.pdbx_seq_one_letter_code
_entity_poly.pdbx_strand_id
1 'polypeptide(L)'
;MNDYSCNRCKKNFSRKWNALRHNEQIHHGLAIIFNKKTGALFKNSDGSNNGAGEPYGPEGDEPVILDIFGRLIQPFEELEKALSDVQQIERTNYLSNIIIGALSSSDPVKSIQNTLNLVIRYKVK
;
A
#
# COMPACT_ATOMS: atom_id res chain seq x y z
N MET A 1 -1.59 -11.14 24.58
CA MET A 1 -1.10 -10.42 23.38
C MET A 1 -2.23 -10.31 22.38
N ASN A 2 -2.48 -9.09 21.86
CA ASN A 2 -3.55 -8.80 20.89
C ASN A 2 -2.93 -8.60 19.51
N ASP A 3 -2.58 -9.72 18.90
CA ASP A 3 -1.75 -9.72 17.69
C ASP A 3 -2.58 -9.46 16.43
N TYR A 4 -3.90 -9.62 16.46
CA TYR A 4 -4.77 -9.43 15.30
C TYR A 4 -5.49 -8.09 15.38
N SER A 5 -5.59 -7.37 14.27
CA SER A 5 -6.23 -6.05 14.21
C SER A 5 -7.13 -5.92 12.98
N CYS A 6 -8.24 -5.21 13.13
CA CYS A 6 -9.14 -4.88 12.03
C CYS A 6 -8.73 -3.55 11.39
N ASN A 7 -8.54 -3.51 10.08
CA ASN A 7 -8.17 -2.27 9.38
C ASN A 7 -9.27 -1.19 9.42
N ARG A 8 -10.54 -1.58 9.52
CA ARG A 8 -11.69 -0.67 9.41
C ARG A 8 -12.02 0.05 10.73
N CYS A 9 -11.93 -0.63 11.87
CA CYS A 9 -12.25 -0.05 13.18
C CYS A 9 -11.09 -0.08 14.18
N LYS A 10 -9.91 -0.56 13.78
CA LYS A 10 -8.68 -0.65 14.61
C LYS A 10 -8.84 -1.47 15.89
N LYS A 11 -9.91 -2.26 16.01
CA LYS A 11 -10.14 -3.17 17.14
C LYS A 11 -9.12 -4.30 17.12
N ASN A 12 -8.60 -4.64 18.29
CA ASN A 12 -7.53 -5.63 18.45
C ASN A 12 -8.05 -6.89 19.12
N PHE A 13 -7.49 -8.04 18.74
CA PHE A 13 -7.93 -9.35 19.17
C PHE A 13 -6.73 -10.24 19.47
N SER A 14 -6.87 -11.08 20.49
CA SER A 14 -5.84 -12.05 20.87
C SER A 14 -5.77 -13.28 19.96
N ARG A 15 -6.85 -13.56 19.22
CA ARG A 15 -6.96 -14.75 18.36
C ARG A 15 -7.53 -14.36 16.99
N LYS A 16 -7.05 -15.03 15.94
CA LYS A 16 -7.50 -14.85 14.55
C LYS A 16 -9.02 -14.99 14.40
N TRP A 17 -9.59 -16.08 14.92
CA TRP A 17 -11.01 -16.39 14.77
C TRP A 17 -11.93 -15.33 15.39
N ASN A 18 -11.52 -14.69 16.50
CA ASN A 18 -12.27 -13.60 17.10
C ASN A 18 -12.33 -12.37 16.19
N ALA A 19 -11.21 -12.06 15.53
CA ALA A 19 -11.11 -10.95 14.60
C ALA A 19 -11.93 -11.22 13.32
N LEU A 20 -11.89 -12.45 12.79
CA LEU A 20 -12.70 -12.86 11.64
C LEU A 20 -14.20 -12.84 11.96
N ARG A 21 -14.62 -13.35 13.12
CA ARG A 21 -16.03 -13.25 13.56
C ARG A 21 -16.47 -11.80 13.71
N HIS A 22 -15.59 -10.94 14.23
CA HIS A 22 -15.87 -9.50 14.30
C HIS A 22 -16.04 -8.88 12.90
N ASN A 23 -15.18 -9.22 11.95
CA ASN A 23 -15.31 -8.75 10.57
C ASN A 23 -16.65 -9.19 9.95
N GLU A 24 -17.03 -10.45 10.14
CA GLU A 24 -18.31 -10.99 9.66
C GLU A 24 -19.51 -10.24 10.26
N GLN A 25 -19.53 -10.07 11.59
CA GLN A 25 -20.69 -9.53 12.30
C GLN A 25 -20.82 -8.01 12.20
N ILE A 26 -19.70 -7.28 12.14
CA ILE A 26 -19.69 -5.81 12.25
C ILE A 26 -19.38 -5.15 10.90
N HIS A 27 -18.64 -5.85 10.03
CA HIS A 27 -18.18 -5.32 8.76
C HIS A 27 -18.64 -6.16 7.57
N HIS A 28 -19.50 -7.16 7.80
CA HIS A 28 -20.08 -8.03 6.78
C HIS A 28 -19.00 -8.66 5.87
N GLY A 29 -17.86 -9.04 6.45
CA GLY A 29 -16.75 -9.67 5.73
C GLY A 29 -15.85 -8.69 4.95
N LEU A 30 -16.22 -7.41 4.84
CA LEU A 30 -15.54 -6.42 4.00
C LEU A 30 -14.27 -5.80 4.63
N ALA A 31 -13.98 -6.08 5.90
CA ALA A 31 -12.74 -5.62 6.53
C ALA A 31 -11.61 -6.65 6.36
N ILE A 32 -10.37 -6.17 6.49
CA ILE A 32 -9.17 -7.01 6.49
C ILE A 32 -8.69 -7.13 7.92
N ILE A 33 -8.43 -8.36 8.34
CA ILE A 33 -7.78 -8.67 9.61
C ILE A 33 -6.29 -8.87 9.35
N PHE A 34 -5.43 -8.21 10.10
CA PHE A 34 -3.98 -8.37 9.96
C PHE A 34 -3.32 -8.74 11.28
N ASN A 35 -2.27 -9.56 11.21
CA ASN A 35 -1.42 -9.89 12.35
C ASN A 35 -0.27 -8.87 12.45
N LYS A 36 -0.21 -8.14 13.57
CA LYS A 36 0.78 -7.09 13.81
C LYS A 36 2.22 -7.60 13.94
N LYS A 37 2.40 -8.88 14.31
CA LYS A 37 3.73 -9.48 14.49
C LYS A 37 4.28 -10.05 13.20
N THR A 38 3.45 -10.75 12.44
CA THR A 38 3.88 -11.47 11.23
C THR A 38 3.57 -10.72 9.94
N GLY A 39 2.75 -9.66 9.98
CA GLY A 39 2.26 -8.96 8.80
C GLY A 39 1.16 -9.72 8.02
N ALA A 40 0.81 -10.94 8.43
CA ALA A 40 -0.14 -11.77 7.70
C ALA A 40 -1.55 -11.15 7.64
N LEU A 41 -2.17 -11.18 6.46
CA LEU A 41 -3.51 -10.67 6.20
C LEU A 41 -4.53 -11.82 6.13
N PHE A 42 -5.76 -11.57 6.56
CA PHE A 42 -6.86 -12.53 6.58
C PHE A 42 -8.18 -11.85 6.23
N LYS A 43 -8.98 -12.52 5.41
CA LYS A 43 -10.37 -12.17 5.08
C LYS A 43 -11.29 -13.31 5.51
N ASN A 44 -12.58 -13.02 5.65
CA ASN A 44 -13.58 -14.08 5.78
C ASN A 44 -13.75 -14.69 4.39
N SER A 45 -13.53 -15.99 4.27
CA SER A 45 -13.75 -16.72 3.03
C SER A 45 -15.25 -16.83 2.77
N ASP A 46 -15.72 -16.28 1.66
CA ASP A 46 -17.04 -16.57 1.13
C ASP A 46 -17.14 -18.09 0.92
N GLY A 47 -18.14 -18.72 1.52
CA GLY A 47 -18.16 -20.16 1.75
C GLY A 47 -17.91 -21.01 0.49
N SER A 48 -16.88 -21.85 0.54
CA SER A 48 -16.84 -23.16 -0.12
C SER A 48 -15.95 -24.11 0.69
N ASN A 49 -16.44 -25.32 0.93
CA ASN A 49 -15.89 -26.31 1.85
C ASN A 49 -14.81 -27.20 1.22
N ASN A 50 -13.89 -27.64 2.10
CA ASN A 50 -13.03 -28.85 2.08
C ASN A 50 -11.77 -28.89 1.19
N GLY A 51 -10.63 -29.08 1.86
CA GLY A 51 -9.68 -30.13 1.49
C GLY A 51 -8.24 -29.70 1.16
N ALA A 52 -7.31 -30.26 1.93
CA ALA A 52 -5.88 -30.44 1.67
C ALA A 52 -4.99 -29.19 1.58
N GLY A 53 -4.01 -29.14 2.48
CA GLY A 53 -2.87 -28.25 2.33
C GLY A 53 -2.06 -28.62 1.10
N GLU A 54 -1.92 -27.67 0.20
CA GLU A 54 -0.82 -27.61 -0.76
C GLU A 54 -0.04 -26.31 -0.50
N PRO A 55 1.31 -26.35 -0.54
CA PRO A 55 2.14 -25.17 -0.36
C PRO A 55 2.13 -24.37 -1.67
N TYR A 56 1.07 -23.60 -1.89
CA TYR A 56 1.04 -22.64 -2.99
C TYR A 56 1.73 -21.35 -2.58
N GLY A 57 2.67 -20.94 -3.44
CA GLY A 57 3.24 -19.60 -3.51
C GLY A 57 2.17 -18.53 -3.76
N PRO A 58 2.58 -17.27 -3.96
CA PRO A 58 1.79 -16.09 -3.64
C PRO A 58 0.67 -15.89 -4.67
N GLU A 59 -0.44 -16.59 -4.47
CA GLU A 59 -1.69 -16.33 -5.17
C GLU A 59 -2.72 -15.86 -4.16
N GLY A 60 -3.02 -14.56 -4.21
CA GLY A 60 -4.34 -14.09 -3.81
C GLY A 60 -4.42 -12.73 -3.14
N ASP A 61 -3.37 -12.23 -2.46
CA ASP A 61 -3.49 -10.98 -1.66
C ASP A 61 -2.19 -10.19 -1.41
N GLU A 62 -1.10 -10.49 -2.12
CA GLU A 62 -0.11 -9.46 -2.46
C GLU A 62 -0.43 -9.07 -3.91
N PRO A 63 -0.79 -7.81 -4.25
CA PRO A 63 -0.09 -6.62 -3.78
C PRO A 63 -0.81 -5.27 -3.98
N VAL A 64 -1.82 -4.84 -3.20
CA VAL A 64 -2.31 -3.44 -3.40
C VAL A 64 -1.16 -2.43 -3.21
N ILE A 65 -0.26 -2.74 -2.27
CA ILE A 65 0.93 -1.93 -2.02
C ILE A 65 1.99 -2.10 -3.13
N LEU A 66 2.32 -3.31 -3.60
CA LEU A 66 3.31 -3.45 -4.69
C LEU A 66 2.75 -2.99 -6.04
N ASP A 67 1.44 -3.03 -6.27
CA ASP A 67 0.78 -2.40 -7.43
C ASP A 67 0.93 -0.89 -7.37
N ILE A 68 0.67 -0.28 -6.20
CA ILE A 68 0.90 1.17 -6.00
C ILE A 68 2.38 1.50 -6.22
N PHE A 69 3.32 0.74 -5.65
CA PHE A 69 4.75 0.97 -5.88
C PHE A 69 5.14 0.75 -7.35
N GLY A 70 4.61 -0.27 -8.02
CA GLY A 70 4.84 -0.50 -9.44
C GLY A 70 4.36 0.67 -10.30
N ARG A 71 3.19 1.23 -9.97
CA ARG A 71 2.64 2.42 -10.63
C ARG A 71 3.35 3.72 -10.27
N LEU A 72 4.14 3.75 -9.19
CA LEU A 72 4.97 4.89 -8.81
C LEU A 72 6.29 4.95 -9.59
N ILE A 73 6.77 3.82 -10.13
CA ILE A 73 8.07 3.75 -10.81
C ILE A 73 8.12 4.74 -11.98
N GLN A 74 7.19 4.64 -12.92
CA GLN A 74 7.20 5.47 -14.13
C GLN A 74 7.17 6.98 -13.83
N PRO A 75 6.21 7.53 -13.06
CA PRO A 75 6.17 8.96 -12.80
C PRO A 75 7.39 9.43 -11.97
N PHE A 76 8.00 8.55 -11.18
CA PHE A 76 9.23 8.86 -10.47
C PHE A 76 10.45 8.91 -11.41
N GLU A 77 10.61 7.95 -12.32
CA GLU A 77 11.68 7.94 -13.33
C GLU A 77 11.59 9.17 -14.24
N GLU A 78 10.39 9.54 -14.67
CA GLU A 78 10.16 10.74 -15.47
C GLU A 78 10.53 12.01 -14.69
N LEU A 79 10.22 12.07 -13.39
CA LEU A 79 10.61 13.18 -12.51
C LEU A 79 12.12 13.25 -12.30
N GLU A 80 12.79 12.12 -12.05
CA GLU A 80 14.25 12.09 -11.92
C GLU A 80 14.93 12.55 -13.21
N LYS A 81 14.45 12.05 -14.37
CA LYS A 81 14.94 12.47 -15.69
C LYS A 81 14.70 13.94 -15.94
N ALA A 82 13.53 14.47 -15.55
CA ALA A 82 13.24 15.89 -15.66
C ALA A 82 14.16 16.76 -14.80
N LEU A 83 14.82 16.20 -13.78
CA LEU A 83 15.75 16.89 -12.88
C LEU A 83 17.22 16.51 -13.14
N SER A 84 17.55 15.93 -14.31
CA SER A 84 18.89 15.41 -14.59
C SER A 84 20.01 16.46 -14.62
N ASP A 85 19.65 17.72 -14.84
CA ASP A 85 20.52 18.92 -14.86
C ASP A 85 20.73 19.55 -13.47
N VAL A 86 19.95 19.15 -12.46
CA VAL A 86 20.08 19.62 -11.08
C VAL A 86 21.25 18.91 -10.39
N GLN A 87 21.98 19.61 -9.51
CA GLN A 87 23.06 18.99 -8.74
C GLN A 87 22.55 17.79 -7.93
N GLN A 88 23.35 16.72 -7.88
CA GLN A 88 22.95 15.43 -7.30
C GLN A 88 22.38 15.55 -5.88
N ILE A 89 22.98 16.40 -5.03
CA ILE A 89 22.55 16.57 -3.64
C ILE A 89 21.18 17.26 -3.55
N GLU A 90 20.97 18.30 -4.37
CA GLU A 90 19.72 19.05 -4.43
C GLU A 90 18.60 18.18 -5.03
N ARG A 91 18.92 17.44 -6.10
CA ARG A 91 18.02 16.48 -6.74
C ARG A 91 17.57 15.42 -5.76
N THR A 92 18.50 14.82 -5.01
CA THR A 92 18.21 13.77 -4.02
C THR A 92 17.30 14.29 -2.91
N ASN A 93 17.58 15.48 -2.36
CA ASN A 93 16.76 16.11 -1.33
C ASN A 93 15.35 16.40 -1.86
N TYR A 94 15.25 16.94 -3.08
CA TYR A 94 13.97 17.26 -3.70
C TYR A 94 13.13 15.99 -3.93
N LEU A 95 13.71 14.97 -4.58
CA LEU A 95 13.03 13.69 -4.84
C LEU A 95 12.58 13.00 -3.54
N SER A 96 13.42 13.04 -2.50
CA SER A 96 13.08 12.47 -1.19
C SER A 96 11.85 13.15 -0.57
N ASN A 97 11.80 14.49 -0.61
CA ASN A 97 10.66 15.24 -0.10
C ASN A 97 9.38 14.96 -0.91
N ILE A 98 9.48 14.82 -2.23
CA ILE A 98 8.35 14.48 -3.09
C ILE A 98 7.81 13.08 -2.76
N ILE A 99 8.68 12.07 -2.60
CA ILE A 99 8.26 10.71 -2.23
C ILE A 99 7.55 10.72 -0.87
N ILE A 100 8.14 11.35 0.15
CA ILE A 100 7.55 11.39 1.50
C ILE A 100 6.17 12.07 1.47
N GLY A 101 6.05 13.18 0.74
CA GLY A 101 4.78 13.87 0.56
C GLY A 101 3.75 13.02 -0.19
N ALA A 102 4.16 12.36 -1.28
CA ALA A 102 3.28 11.50 -2.08
C ALA A 102 2.76 10.30 -1.29
N LEU A 103 3.63 9.61 -0.54
CA LEU A 103 3.25 8.46 0.29
C LEU A 103 2.30 8.83 1.44
N SER A 104 2.28 10.11 1.83
CA SER A 104 1.35 10.63 2.83
C SER A 104 0.01 11.08 2.23
N SER A 105 -0.13 11.07 0.90
CA SER A 105 -1.33 11.50 0.18
C SER A 105 -2.34 10.36 -0.04
N SER A 106 -3.58 10.70 -0.41
CA SER A 106 -4.61 9.71 -0.75
C SER A 106 -4.37 9.00 -2.09
N ASP A 107 -3.56 9.58 -2.98
CA ASP A 107 -3.18 9.02 -4.28
C ASP A 107 -1.72 9.42 -4.60
N PRO A 108 -0.76 8.61 -4.15
CA PRO A 108 0.67 8.89 -4.33
C PRO A 108 1.08 9.05 -5.80
N VAL A 109 0.49 8.26 -6.70
CA VAL A 109 0.80 8.29 -8.14
C VAL A 109 0.39 9.63 -8.73
N LYS A 110 -0.84 10.08 -8.46
CA LYS A 110 -1.33 11.38 -8.91
C LYS A 110 -0.55 12.54 -8.28
N SER A 111 -0.12 12.40 -7.02
CA SER A 111 0.71 13.39 -6.36
C SER A 111 2.04 13.62 -7.10
N ILE A 112 2.76 12.54 -7.46
CA ILE A 112 4.02 12.65 -8.21
C ILE A 112 3.75 13.21 -9.61
N GLN A 113 2.69 12.75 -10.29
CA GLN A 113 2.34 13.25 -11.63
C GLN A 113 2.08 14.76 -11.66
N ASN A 114 1.39 15.28 -10.64
CA ASN A 114 1.14 16.72 -10.51
C ASN A 114 2.45 17.50 -10.36
N THR A 115 3.37 17.01 -9.52
CA THR A 115 4.70 17.61 -9.39
C THR A 115 5.47 17.58 -10.71
N LEU A 116 5.51 16.43 -11.39
CA LEU A 116 6.17 16.29 -12.68
C LEU A 116 5.64 17.31 -13.71
N ASN A 117 4.32 17.45 -13.80
CA ASN A 117 3.68 18.43 -14.69
C ASN A 117 4.11 19.87 -14.37
N LEU A 118 4.26 20.20 -13.09
CA LEU A 118 4.78 21.51 -12.67
C LEU A 118 6.24 21.68 -13.08
N VAL A 119 7.11 20.70 -12.80
CA VAL A 119 8.54 20.76 -13.15
C VAL A 119 8.72 20.95 -14.66
N ILE A 120 8.03 20.15 -15.48
CA ILE A 120 8.06 20.28 -16.95
C ILE A 120 7.60 21.68 -17.36
N ARG A 121 6.49 22.18 -16.80
CA ARG A 121 5.94 23.48 -17.16
C ARG A 121 6.88 24.64 -16.84
N TYR A 122 7.60 24.58 -15.73
CA TYR A 122 8.56 25.63 -15.34
C TYR A 122 9.90 25.52 -16.07
N LYS A 123 10.23 24.36 -16.66
CA LYS A 123 11.41 24.19 -17.52
C LYS A 123 11.21 24.59 -18.97
N VAL A 124 9.98 24.62 -19.46
CA VAL A 124 9.63 24.97 -20.85
C VAL A 124 9.43 26.50 -21.02
N LYS A 125 9.95 27.32 -20.10
CA LYS A 125 10.04 28.78 -20.21
C LYS A 125 11.49 29.23 -20.12
#